data_AF-A0A267MML5-F1
#
_entry.id   AF-A0A267MML5-F1
#
_cell.length_a   1.000
_cell.length_b   1.000
_cell.length_c   1.000
_cell.angle_alpha   90.00
_cell.angle_beta   90.00
_cell.angle_gamma   90.00
#
_symmetry.space_group_name_H-M   'P 1'
#
loop_
_entity.id
_entity.type
_entity.pdbx_description
1 polymer ?
#
loop_
_entity_poly.entity_id
_entity_poly.type
_entity_poly.pdbx_seq_one_letter_code
_entity_poly.pdbx_strand_id
1 'polypeptide(L)'
;MAGCFPKMFTEKGDAKFGDQHFKTAIALIELHKVRNSNYPDELRDLEYLGDWDKMIFNTVEYHKLEEGYELNLKEGWIGMPESLEYPEEFWKGLGLKKSNMK
;
A
#
# COMPACT_ATOMS: atom_id res chain seq x y z
N MET A 1 -17.01 -23.76 17.80
CA MET A 1 -15.72 -23.62 18.50
C MET A 1 -15.07 -22.35 18.00
N ALA A 2 -15.04 -21.30 18.82
CA ALA A 2 -14.32 -20.06 18.49
C ALA A 2 -12.82 -20.35 18.63
N GLY A 3 -12.15 -20.56 17.50
CA GLY A 3 -10.71 -20.70 17.46
C GLY A 3 -10.09 -19.39 17.90
N CYS A 4 -9.56 -19.35 19.12
CA CYS A 4 -8.76 -18.23 19.60
C CYS A 4 -7.42 -18.30 18.84
N PHE A 5 -7.37 -17.69 17.66
CA PHE A 5 -6.10 -17.41 17.01
C PHE A 5 -5.33 -16.48 17.94
N PRO A 6 -4.10 -16.84 18.39
CA PRO A 6 -3.40 -16.02 19.36
C PRO A 6 -3.15 -14.65 18.72
N LYS A 7 -3.54 -13.57 19.42
CA LYS A 7 -3.41 -12.16 19.00
C LYS A 7 -2.03 -11.79 18.42
N MET A 8 -0.99 -12.49 18.88
CA MET A 8 0.39 -12.33 18.40
C MET A 8 0.62 -12.83 16.95
N PHE A 9 -0.16 -13.80 16.48
CA PHE A 9 -0.14 -14.25 15.08
C PHE A 9 -0.89 -13.28 14.17
N THR A 10 -1.94 -12.63 14.67
CA THR A 10 -2.70 -11.64 13.89
C THR A 10 -1.88 -10.36 13.71
N GLU A 11 -1.25 -9.83 14.77
CA GLU A 11 -0.43 -8.61 14.68
C GLU A 11 0.81 -8.77 13.79
N LYS A 12 1.53 -9.89 13.90
CA LYS A 12 2.68 -10.19 13.01
C LYS A 12 2.25 -10.44 11.56
N GLY A 13 1.04 -10.96 11.37
CA GLY A 13 0.40 -11.06 10.07
C GLY A 13 0.12 -9.67 9.50
N ASP A 14 -0.57 -8.83 10.26
CA ASP A 14 -0.96 -7.46 9.88
C ASP A 14 0.22 -6.62 9.42
N ALA A 15 1.31 -6.64 10.19
CA ALA A 15 2.52 -5.92 9.82
C ALA A 15 3.13 -6.41 8.51
N LYS A 16 3.25 -7.74 8.33
CA LYS A 16 3.88 -8.31 7.12
C LYS A 16 3.03 -8.10 5.86
N PHE A 17 1.73 -8.32 5.96
CA PHE A 17 0.82 -8.18 4.81
C PHE A 17 0.56 -6.72 4.49
N GLY A 18 0.40 -5.86 5.52
CA GLY A 18 0.30 -4.41 5.33
C GLY A 18 1.55 -3.83 4.66
N ASP A 19 2.75 -4.20 5.13
CA ASP A 19 4.02 -3.79 4.52
C ASP A 19 4.14 -4.25 3.06
N GLN A 20 3.84 -5.53 2.81
CA GLN A 20 3.88 -6.11 1.47
C GLN A 20 2.93 -5.36 0.53
N HIS A 21 1.67 -5.21 0.90
CA HIS A 21 0.66 -4.58 0.05
C HIS A 21 0.93 -3.08 -0.15
N PHE A 22 1.42 -2.38 0.87
CA PHE A 22 1.80 -0.98 0.76
C PHE A 22 2.93 -0.78 -0.25
N LYS A 23 4.00 -1.58 -0.15
CA LYS A 23 5.13 -1.54 -1.10
C LYS A 23 4.70 -1.94 -2.51
N THR A 24 3.87 -2.98 -2.63
CA THR A 24 3.33 -3.42 -3.92
C THR A 24 2.50 -2.30 -4.56
N ALA A 25 1.64 -1.62 -3.79
CA ALA A 25 0.86 -0.50 -4.30
C ALA A 25 1.74 0.63 -4.83
N ILE A 26 2.77 1.03 -4.07
CA ILE A 26 3.76 2.02 -4.53
C ILE A 26 4.43 1.57 -5.84
N ALA A 27 4.91 0.34 -5.89
CA ALA A 27 5.61 -0.19 -7.07
C ALA A 27 4.72 -0.17 -8.32
N LEU A 28 3.44 -0.55 -8.19
CA LEU A 28 2.50 -0.58 -9.31
C LEU A 28 2.10 0.83 -9.76
N ILE A 29 1.89 1.77 -8.83
CA ILE A 29 1.60 3.17 -9.13
C ILE A 29 2.77 3.81 -9.88
N GLU A 30 4.00 3.62 -9.40
CA GLU A 30 5.18 4.16 -10.07
C GLU A 30 5.43 3.48 -11.43
N LEU A 31 5.19 2.18 -11.54
CA LEU A 31 5.26 1.48 -12.83
C LEU A 31 4.24 2.03 -13.83
N HIS A 32 2.99 2.27 -13.40
CA HIS A 32 1.97 2.89 -14.24
C HIS A 32 2.43 4.26 -14.73
N LYS A 33 3.00 5.10 -13.85
CA LYS A 33 3.57 6.39 -14.26
C LYS A 33 4.69 6.23 -15.28
N VAL A 34 5.62 5.30 -15.09
CA VAL A 34 6.73 5.09 -16.04
C VAL A 34 6.19 4.73 -17.43
N ARG A 35 5.09 3.97 -17.49
CA ARG A 35 4.48 3.54 -18.76
C ARG A 35 3.63 4.63 -19.42
N ASN A 36 2.86 5.38 -18.63
CA ASN A 36 1.84 6.30 -19.13
C ASN A 36 2.23 7.78 -19.01
N SER A 37 3.43 8.06 -18.49
CA SER A 37 3.94 9.40 -18.15
C SER A 37 3.10 10.17 -17.12
N ASN A 38 2.06 9.58 -16.57
CA ASN A 38 1.13 10.17 -15.61
C ASN A 38 0.75 9.14 -14.53
N TYR A 39 0.46 9.62 -13.32
CA TYR A 39 -0.12 8.77 -12.27
C TYR A 39 -1.56 8.36 -12.63
N PRO A 40 -1.99 7.15 -12.22
CA PRO A 40 -3.34 6.66 -12.50
C PRO A 40 -4.39 7.58 -11.86
N ASP A 41 -5.55 7.77 -12.49
CA ASP A 41 -6.60 8.60 -11.90
C ASP A 41 -7.25 7.87 -10.71
N GLU A 42 -7.43 6.55 -10.85
CA GLU A 42 -7.87 5.65 -9.79
C GLU A 42 -6.96 4.42 -9.67
N LEU A 43 -6.91 3.79 -8.50
CA LEU A 43 -6.19 2.52 -8.32
C LEU A 43 -6.62 1.43 -9.32
N ARG A 44 -7.86 1.48 -9.79
CA ARG A 44 -8.41 0.51 -10.75
C ARG A 44 -7.84 0.67 -12.16
N ASP A 45 -7.17 1.79 -12.46
CA ASP A 45 -6.48 2.02 -13.73
C ASP A 45 -5.11 1.31 -13.79
N LEU A 46 -4.71 0.64 -12.72
CA LEU A 46 -3.49 -0.17 -12.72
C LEU A 46 -3.66 -1.39 -13.63
N GLU A 47 -2.68 -1.57 -14.51
CA GLU A 47 -2.62 -2.68 -15.47
C GLU A 47 -1.61 -3.74 -15.02
N TYR A 48 -1.67 -4.94 -15.62
CA TYR A 48 -0.73 -6.05 -15.37
C TYR A 48 -0.72 -6.56 -13.92
N LEU A 49 -1.86 -6.46 -13.25
CA LEU A 49 -2.05 -6.95 -11.89
C LEU A 49 -2.11 -8.48 -11.85
N GLY A 50 -1.28 -9.08 -11.01
CA GLY A 50 -1.48 -10.46 -10.58
C GLY A 50 -2.72 -10.59 -9.68
N ASP A 51 -3.24 -11.80 -9.55
CA ASP A 51 -4.42 -12.03 -8.71
C ASP A 51 -4.20 -11.66 -7.24
N TRP A 52 -2.97 -11.79 -6.76
CA TRP A 52 -2.55 -11.37 -5.42
C TRP A 52 -2.39 -9.85 -5.28
N ASP A 53 -2.08 -9.13 -6.37
CA ASP A 53 -1.92 -7.67 -6.32
C ASP A 53 -3.25 -6.97 -6.10
N LYS A 54 -4.37 -7.59 -6.49
CA LYS A 54 -5.72 -7.04 -6.28
C LYS A 54 -6.05 -6.84 -4.80
N MET A 55 -5.33 -7.50 -3.89
CA MET A 55 -5.50 -7.30 -2.44
C MET A 55 -5.18 -5.87 -2.01
N ILE A 56 -4.33 -5.15 -2.75
CA ILE A 56 -3.98 -3.75 -2.43
C ILE A 56 -5.21 -2.83 -2.40
N PHE A 57 -6.22 -3.10 -3.22
CA PHE A 57 -7.41 -2.25 -3.32
C PHE A 57 -8.23 -2.17 -2.02
N ASN A 58 -8.10 -3.18 -1.18
CA ASN A 58 -8.78 -3.22 0.11
C ASN A 58 -7.89 -2.70 1.24
N THR A 59 -6.56 -2.73 1.06
CA THR A 59 -5.61 -2.38 2.12
C THR A 59 -5.12 -0.94 2.03
N VAL A 60 -5.17 -0.31 0.87
CA VAL A 60 -4.70 1.07 0.69
C VAL A 60 -5.80 2.03 0.22
N GLU A 61 -5.60 3.30 0.54
CA GLU A 61 -6.35 4.42 0.00
C GLU A 61 -5.44 5.28 -0.85
N TYR A 62 -5.85 5.52 -2.09
CA TYR A 62 -5.10 6.29 -3.06
C TYR A 62 -5.89 7.52 -3.47
N HIS A 63 -5.20 8.66 -3.53
CA HIS A 63 -5.72 9.88 -4.10
C HIS A 63 -4.65 10.51 -5.01
N LYS A 64 -4.99 10.74 -6.28
CA LYS A 64 -4.13 11.49 -7.20
C LYS A 64 -4.08 12.95 -6.78
N LEU A 65 -2.89 13.54 -6.85
CA LEU A 65 -2.64 14.96 -6.59
C LEU A 65 -2.08 15.62 -7.85
N GLU A 66 -2.07 16.96 -7.87
CA GLU A 66 -1.51 17.72 -8.99
C GLU A 66 -0.04 17.37 -9.27
N GLU A 67 0.77 17.22 -8.21
CA GLU A 67 2.19 16.89 -8.32
C GLU A 67 2.56 15.53 -7.72
N GLY A 68 1.70 14.51 -7.84
CA GLY A 68 2.01 13.19 -7.31
C GLY A 68 0.78 12.44 -6.84
N TYR A 69 0.91 11.76 -5.71
CA TYR A 69 -0.21 11.07 -5.09
C TYR A 69 -0.09 10.99 -3.57
N GLU A 70 -1.23 10.76 -2.95
CA GLU A 70 -1.36 10.37 -1.55
C GLU A 70 -1.69 8.88 -1.49
N LEU A 71 -1.03 8.17 -0.56
CA LEU A 71 -1.26 6.75 -0.35
C LEU A 71 -1.28 6.44 1.15
N ASN A 72 -2.42 6.04 1.67
CA ASN A 72 -2.59 5.68 3.07
C ASN A 72 -2.84 4.18 3.21
N LEU A 73 -2.25 3.56 4.22
CA LEU A 73 -2.57 2.18 4.60
C LEU A 73 -3.82 2.18 5.49
N LYS A 74 -4.89 1.52 5.03
CA LYS A 74 -6.16 1.35 5.75
C LYS A 74 -6.12 0.13 6.67
N GLU A 75 -5.76 -1.03 6.13
CA GLU A 75 -5.82 -2.32 6.82
C GLU A 75 -4.64 -3.22 6.39
N GLY A 76 -4.11 -4.01 7.32
CA GLY A 76 -3.12 -5.08 7.06
C GLY A 76 -3.80 -6.40 6.65
N TRP A 77 -3.88 -7.38 7.56
CA TRP A 77 -4.59 -8.66 7.35
C TRP A 77 -5.94 -8.69 8.10
N ILE A 78 -5.96 -8.24 9.35
CA ILE A 78 -7.06 -8.23 10.33
C ILE A 78 -7.18 -6.84 11.00
N GLY A 79 -6.13 -6.01 10.96
CA GLY A 79 -6.13 -4.64 11.49
C GLY A 79 -5.01 -3.75 10.92
N MET A 80 -5.03 -2.46 11.26
CA MET A 80 -3.99 -1.50 10.88
C MET A 80 -2.70 -1.83 11.66
N PRO A 81 -1.54 -2.02 11.00
CA PRO A 81 -0.30 -2.25 11.73
C PRO A 81 0.08 -0.99 12.53
N GLU A 82 0.31 -1.16 13.84
CA GLU A 82 0.52 -0.04 14.77
C GLU A 82 1.83 0.74 14.53
N SER A 83 2.82 0.14 13.83
CA SER A 83 4.05 0.84 13.44
C SER A 83 4.71 0.14 12.25
N LEU A 84 4.50 0.67 11.05
CA LEU A 84 5.41 0.44 9.92
C LEU A 84 6.27 1.68 9.78
N GLU A 85 7.55 1.55 10.09
CA GLU A 85 8.52 2.62 9.96
C GLU A 85 9.40 2.36 8.74
N TYR A 86 9.55 3.38 7.91
CA TYR A 86 10.39 3.35 6.72
C TYR A 86 11.53 4.36 6.85
N PRO A 87 12.76 4.00 6.48
CA PRO A 87 13.88 4.94 6.50
C PRO A 87 13.64 6.09 5.50
N GLU A 88 14.21 7.27 5.74
CA GLU A 88 13.98 8.44 4.87
C GLU A 88 14.34 8.18 3.40
N GLU A 89 15.37 7.36 3.16
CA GLU A 89 15.81 6.98 1.82
C GLU A 89 14.76 6.19 1.04
N PHE A 90 13.86 5.47 1.72
CA PHE A 90 12.77 4.72 1.08
C PHE A 90 11.85 5.65 0.29
N TRP A 91 11.61 6.87 0.79
CA TRP A 91 10.71 7.83 0.17
C TRP A 91 11.33 8.58 -1.01
N LYS A 92 12.64 8.48 -1.20
CA LYS A 92 13.36 9.24 -2.20
C LYS A 92 13.07 8.72 -3.61
N GLY A 93 12.68 9.63 -4.49
CA GLY A 93 12.40 9.32 -5.91
C GLY A 93 10.98 8.84 -6.19
N LEU A 94 10.14 8.70 -5.16
CA LEU A 94 8.71 8.44 -5.30
C LEU A 94 7.95 9.76 -5.53
N GLY A 95 6.81 9.70 -6.22
CA GLY A 95 5.83 10.80 -6.27
C GLY A 95 4.84 10.79 -5.12
N LEU A 96 5.06 9.95 -4.11
CA LEU A 96 4.27 9.94 -2.89
C LEU A 96 4.52 11.24 -2.10
N LYS A 97 3.50 12.11 -2.07
CA LYS A 97 3.55 13.39 -1.37
C LYS A 97 3.03 13.30 0.05
N LYS A 98 2.04 12.43 0.29
CA LYS A 98 1.39 12.24 1.59
C LYS A 98 1.15 10.77 1.85
N SER A 99 1.30 10.36 3.10
CA SER A 99 0.93 9.03 3.58
C SER A 99 0.77 9.08 5.10
N ASN A 100 -0.11 8.26 5.66
CA ASN A 100 -0.15 8.01 7.10
C ASN A 100 1.06 7.21 7.62
N MET A 101 1.90 6.68 6.73
CA MET A 101 3.14 5.97 7.03
C MET A 101 4.39 6.86 6.91
N LYS A 102 4.24 8.13 6.53
CA LYS A 102 5.31 9.11 6.31
C LYS A 102 5.06 10.37 7.14
#